data_AF-A0A2T6E0M2-F1
#
_entry.id   AF-A0A2T6E0M2-F1
#
_cell.length_a   1.000
_cell.length_b   1.000
_cell.length_c   1.000
_cell.angle_alpha   90.00
_cell.angle_beta   90.00
_cell.angle_gamma   90.00
#
_symmetry.space_group_name_H-M   'P 1'
#
loop_
_entity.id
_entity.type
_entity.pdbx_description
1 polymer ?
#
loop_
_entity_poly.entity_id
_entity_poly.type
_entity_poly.pdbx_seq_one_letter_code
_entity_poly.pdbx_strand_id
1 'polypeptide(L)'
;MRHATREAAGKCPACGGFFCRECLVEHDGRLLCAPCLARLAAAEAGPRRPPVGKRIRSGATLLAGAFALWLLFVGLAGLLLKLPPAFHDGTVWERPEFGKDEPEK
;
A
#
# COMPACT_ATOMS: atom_id res chain seq x y z
N MET A 1 -34.66 6.22 11.39
CA MET A 1 -35.59 6.84 10.41
C MET A 1 -36.08 8.15 11.01
N ARG A 2 -36.43 9.16 10.20
CA ARG A 2 -37.10 10.38 10.70
C ARG A 2 -38.53 10.37 10.17
N HIS A 3 -39.51 10.42 11.05
CA HIS A 3 -40.92 10.51 10.67
C HIS A 3 -41.32 11.98 10.61
N ALA A 4 -41.71 12.48 9.44
CA ALA A 4 -42.12 13.88 9.27
C ALA A 4 -43.46 14.21 9.95
N THR A 5 -44.29 13.19 10.18
CA THR A 5 -45.63 13.30 10.78
C THR A 5 -45.64 13.10 12.30
N ARG A 6 -44.48 12.80 12.91
CA ARG A 6 -44.35 12.61 14.36
C ARG A 6 -43.63 13.80 14.98
N GLU A 7 -44.08 14.21 16.15
CA GLU A 7 -43.44 15.29 16.90
C GLU A 7 -41.99 14.94 17.28
N ALA A 8 -41.12 15.94 17.16
CA ALA A 8 -39.72 15.82 17.54
C ALA A 8 -39.59 15.89 19.07
N ALA A 9 -39.19 14.77 19.68
CA ALA A 9 -39.02 14.67 21.13
C ALA A 9 -37.59 15.05 21.58
N GLY A 10 -36.61 15.00 20.68
CA GLY A 10 -35.22 15.32 21.02
C GLY A 10 -34.27 15.37 19.83
N LYS A 11 -33.03 15.79 20.10
CA LYS A 11 -31.95 15.93 19.12
C LYS A 11 -30.88 14.87 19.34
N CYS A 12 -30.47 14.18 18.28
CA CYS A 12 -29.33 13.25 18.33
C CYS A 12 -28.02 14.06 18.46
N PRO A 13 -27.18 13.83 19.47
CA PRO A 13 -25.91 14.54 19.65
C PRO A 13 -24.86 14.18 18.60
N ALA A 14 -24.98 13.00 17.95
CA ALA A 14 -24.02 12.55 16.95
C ALA A 14 -24.23 13.15 15.55
N CYS A 15 -25.47 13.31 15.11
CA CYS A 15 -25.78 13.86 13.77
C CYS A 15 -26.54 15.20 13.80
N GLY A 16 -26.95 15.66 14.98
CA GLY A 16 -27.69 16.90 15.15
C GLY A 16 -29.15 16.87 14.65
N GLY A 17 -29.64 15.75 14.13
CA GLY A 17 -31.01 15.61 13.65
C GLY A 17 -32.04 15.53 14.78
N PHE A 18 -33.26 15.99 14.50
CA PHE A 18 -34.43 15.86 15.39
C PHE A 18 -35.21 14.59 15.09
N PHE A 19 -35.60 13.86 16.14
CA PHE A 19 -36.26 12.56 16.05
C PHE A 19 -37.38 12.43 17.09
N CYS A 20 -38.35 11.56 16.82
CA CYS A 20 -39.41 11.23 17.78
C CYS A 20 -38.90 10.28 18.88
N ARG A 21 -39.66 10.14 19.96
CA ARG A 21 -39.35 9.25 21.10
C ARG A 21 -39.07 7.80 20.68
N GLU A 22 -39.78 7.30 19.68
CA GLU A 22 -39.63 5.93 19.19
C GLU A 22 -38.35 5.72 18.35
N CYS A 23 -37.77 6.81 17.82
CA CYS A 23 -36.59 6.76 16.97
C CYS A 23 -35.27 7.08 17.69
N LEU A 24 -35.35 7.61 18.91
CA LEU A 24 -34.21 7.79 19.80
C LEU A 24 -34.10 6.59 20.73
N VAL A 25 -32.88 6.07 20.87
CA VAL A 25 -32.57 4.92 21.72
C VAL A 25 -31.44 5.35 22.64
N GLU A 26 -31.56 5.00 23.92
CA GLU A 26 -30.48 5.17 24.87
C GLU A 26 -29.43 4.08 24.68
N HIS A 27 -28.18 4.50 24.50
CA HIS A 27 -27.04 3.61 24.36
C HIS A 27 -25.84 4.27 25.06
N ASP A 28 -25.25 3.56 26.03
CA ASP A 28 -24.14 4.03 26.87
C ASP A 28 -24.35 5.42 27.47
N GLY A 29 -25.55 5.66 28.02
CA GLY A 29 -25.93 6.95 28.62
C GLY A 29 -26.11 8.09 27.61
N ARG A 30 -26.18 7.80 26.31
CA ARG A 30 -26.41 8.76 25.23
C ARG A 30 -27.68 8.42 24.47
N LEU A 31 -28.53 9.43 24.22
CA LEU A 31 -29.69 9.30 23.33
C LEU A 31 -29.26 9.41 21.86
N LEU A 32 -29.26 8.31 21.12
CA LEU A 32 -28.83 8.24 19.73
C LEU A 32 -29.97 7.84 18.80
N CYS A 33 -29.93 8.32 17.55
CA CYS A 33 -30.87 7.85 16.54
C CYS A 33 -30.42 6.51 15.94
N ALA A 34 -31.38 5.69 15.49
CA ALA A 34 -31.09 4.36 14.93
C ALA A 34 -29.98 4.33 13.84
N PRO A 35 -29.89 5.29 12.89
CA PRO A 35 -28.79 5.32 11.92
C PRO A 35 -27.42 5.55 12.56
N CYS A 36 -27.32 6.39 13.58
CA CYS A 36 -26.07 6.65 14.30
C CYS A 36 -25.67 5.43 15.13
N LEU A 37 -26.63 4.78 15.78
CA LEU A 37 -26.39 3.55 16.53
C LEU A 37 -25.89 2.42 15.62
N ALA A 38 -26.51 2.24 14.43
CA ALA A 38 -26.07 1.24 13.45
C ALA A 38 -24.63 1.49 12.96
N ARG A 39 -24.23 2.76 12.83
CA ARG A 39 -22.85 3.11 12.46
C ARG A 39 -21.84 2.78 13.55
N LEU A 40 -22.19 3.00 14.82
CA LEU A 40 -21.36 2.64 15.97
C LEU A 40 -21.17 1.12 16.03
N ALA A 41 -22.27 0.36 15.94
CA ALA A 41 -22.21 -1.11 15.90
C ALA A 41 -21.37 -1.63 14.71
N ALA A 42 -21.43 -0.96 13.55
CA ALA A 42 -20.61 -1.31 12.40
C ALA A 42 -19.12 -0.99 12.58
N ALA A 43 -18.78 0.04 13.36
CA ALA A 43 -17.40 0.39 13.68
C ALA A 43 -16.78 -0.58 14.69
N GLU A 44 -17.56 -1.06 15.65
CA GLU A 44 -17.14 -2.06 16.65
C GLU A 44 -16.94 -3.46 16.06
N ALA A 45 -17.55 -3.76 14.90
CA ALA A 45 -17.39 -5.03 14.20
C ALA A 45 -15.95 -5.31 13.71
N GLY A 46 -15.00 -4.40 13.94
CA GLY A 46 -13.58 -4.57 13.67
C GLY A 46 -13.22 -4.52 12.18
N PRO A 47 -11.91 -4.44 11.85
CA PRO A 47 -11.47 -4.42 10.46
C PRO A 47 -11.85 -5.75 9.77
N ARG A 48 -12.70 -5.66 8.74
CA ARG A 48 -13.04 -6.81 7.90
C ARG A 48 -11.75 -7.40 7.32
N ARG A 49 -11.56 -8.72 7.46
CA ARG A 49 -10.43 -9.43 6.86
C ARG A 49 -10.38 -9.10 5.35
N PRO A 50 -9.20 -8.80 4.79
CA PRO A 50 -9.10 -8.50 3.37
C PRO A 50 -9.63 -9.69 2.56
N PRO A 51 -10.33 -9.45 1.44
CA PRO A 51 -10.86 -10.52 0.62
C PRO A 51 -9.71 -11.42 0.13
N VAL A 52 -9.97 -12.72 0.04
CA VAL A 52 -8.97 -13.75 -0.34
C VAL A 52 -8.25 -13.38 -1.65
N GLY A 53 -8.98 -12.82 -2.62
CA GLY A 53 -8.40 -12.35 -3.89
C GLY A 53 -7.32 -11.26 -3.73
N LYS A 54 -7.44 -10.37 -2.73
CA LYS A 54 -6.41 -9.34 -2.46
C LYS A 54 -5.12 -9.97 -1.93
N ARG A 55 -5.23 -11.04 -1.12
CA ARG A 55 -4.07 -11.78 -0.59
C ARG A 55 -3.36 -12.58 -1.69
N ILE A 56 -4.12 -13.25 -2.55
CA ILE A 56 -3.55 -14.00 -3.69
C ILE A 56 -2.82 -13.05 -4.64
N ARG A 57 -3.45 -11.92 -4.99
CA ARG A 57 -2.80 -10.90 -5.83
C ARG A 57 -1.51 -10.38 -5.21
N SER A 58 -1.50 -10.04 -3.91
CA SER A 58 -0.27 -9.56 -3.27
C SER A 58 0.83 -10.63 -3.25
N GLY A 59 0.49 -11.90 -3.01
CA GLY A 59 1.45 -13.00 -3.07
C GLY A 59 2.04 -13.19 -4.47
N ALA A 60 1.18 -13.19 -5.49
CA ALA A 60 1.60 -13.29 -6.89
C ALA A 60 2.50 -12.13 -7.32
N THR A 61 2.20 -10.90 -6.92
CA THR A 61 3.05 -9.72 -7.23
C THR A 61 4.43 -9.82 -6.59
N LEU A 62 4.53 -10.30 -5.34
CA LEU A 62 5.81 -10.49 -4.67
C LEU A 62 6.66 -11.56 -5.37
N LEU A 63 6.05 -12.70 -5.72
CA LEU A 63 6.74 -13.78 -6.42
C LEU A 63 7.23 -13.34 -7.81
N ALA A 64 6.39 -12.61 -8.55
CA ALA A 64 6.76 -12.06 -9.86
C ALA A 64 7.91 -11.06 -9.74
N GLY A 65 7.89 -10.18 -8.73
CA GLY A 65 8.98 -9.25 -8.46
C GLY A 65 10.29 -9.95 -8.13
N ALA A 66 10.26 -10.94 -7.23
CA ALA A 66 11.44 -11.74 -6.89
C ALA A 66 12.03 -12.46 -8.11
N PHE A 67 11.17 -13.06 -8.95
CA PHE A 67 11.59 -13.71 -10.18
C PHE A 67 12.20 -12.72 -11.19
N ALA A 68 11.61 -11.53 -11.34
CA ALA A 68 12.17 -10.49 -12.20
C ALA A 68 13.56 -10.02 -11.70
N LEU A 69 13.72 -9.79 -10.40
CA LEU A 69 15.02 -9.46 -9.80
C LEU A 69 16.06 -10.56 -10.04
N TRP A 70 15.68 -11.82 -9.88
CA TRP A 70 16.54 -12.97 -10.17
C TRP A 70 17.01 -12.98 -11.63
N LEU A 71 16.09 -12.78 -12.58
CA LEU A 71 16.42 -12.72 -14.01
C LEU A 71 17.36 -11.55 -14.33
N LEU A 72 17.12 -10.37 -13.74
CA LEU A 72 18.00 -9.21 -13.92
C LEU A 72 19.39 -9.50 -13.39
N PHE A 73 19.51 -10.10 -12.21
CA PHE A 73 20.80 -10.45 -11.61
C PHE A 73 21.57 -11.44 -12.49
N VAL A 74 20.92 -12.53 -12.90
CA VAL A 74 21.55 -13.56 -13.76
C VAL A 74 21.90 -12.98 -15.13
N GLY A 75 21.03 -12.16 -15.72
CA GLY A 75 21.28 -11.50 -16.99
C GLY A 75 22.45 -10.53 -16.93
N LEU A 76 22.53 -9.72 -15.87
CA LEU A 76 23.63 -8.79 -15.65
C LEU A 76 24.94 -9.52 -15.40
N ALA A 77 24.93 -10.58 -14.58
CA ALA A 77 26.10 -11.43 -14.38
C ALA A 77 26.57 -12.04 -15.71
N GLY A 78 25.66 -12.62 -16.49
CA GLY A 78 25.99 -13.18 -17.81
C GLY A 78 26.51 -12.15 -18.81
N LEU A 79 26.03 -10.90 -18.76
CA LEU A 79 26.59 -9.79 -19.53
C LEU A 79 28.00 -9.44 -19.03
N LEU A 80 28.21 -9.41 -17.71
CA LEU A 80 29.49 -9.07 -17.11
C LEU A 80 30.58 -10.10 -17.43
N LEU A 81 30.21 -11.39 -17.47
CA LEU A 81 31.10 -12.48 -17.88
C LEU A 81 31.50 -12.44 -19.36
N LYS A 82 30.78 -11.69 -20.19
CA LYS A 82 31.11 -11.51 -21.62
C LYS A 82 32.05 -10.33 -21.85
N LEU A 83 32.49 -9.63 -20.80
CA LEU A 83 33.46 -8.55 -20.98
C LEU A 83 34.80 -9.11 -21.48
N PRO A 84 35.49 -8.38 -22.37
CA PRO A 84 36.81 -8.79 -22.84
C PRO A 84 37.81 -8.95 -21.68
N PRO A 85 38.77 -9.89 -21.79
CA PRO A 85 39.84 -10.08 -20.80
C PRO A 85 40.58 -8.79 -20.45
N ALA A 86 40.73 -7.86 -21.41
CA ALA A 86 41.35 -6.55 -21.16
C ALA A 86 40.68 -5.72 -20.05
N PHE A 87 39.38 -5.95 -19.79
CA PHE A 87 38.67 -5.35 -18.64
C PHE A 87 38.87 -6.14 -17.34
N HIS A 88 39.10 -7.46 -17.43
CA HIS A 88 39.37 -8.33 -16.29
C HIS A 88 40.81 -8.20 -15.79
N ASP A 89 41.75 -8.01 -16.70
CA ASP A 89 43.19 -7.92 -16.44
C ASP A 89 43.66 -6.49 -16.15
N GLY A 90 42.75 -5.50 -16.24
CA GLY A 90 43.06 -4.08 -16.00
C GLY A 90 43.90 -3.41 -17.11
N THR A 91 44.22 -4.13 -18.18
CA THR A 91 45.08 -3.68 -19.29
C THR A 91 44.41 -2.66 -20.21
N VAL A 92 43.10 -2.39 -20.04
CA VAL A 92 42.37 -1.38 -20.84
C VAL A 92 42.99 0.03 -20.73
N TRP A 93 43.70 0.31 -19.64
CA TRP A 93 44.37 1.58 -19.36
C TRP A 93 45.84 1.62 -19.85
N GLU A 94 46.40 0.49 -20.25
CA GLU A 94 47.80 0.39 -20.73
C GLU A 94 47.96 0.73 -22.22
N ARG A 95 46.89 1.23 -22.86
CA ARG A 95 46.95 1.64 -24.26
C ARG A 95 47.93 2.81 -24.42
N PRO A 96 48.86 2.74 -25.39
CA PRO A 96 49.91 3.75 -25.58
C PRO A 96 49.38 5.13 -25.99
N GLU A 97 48.08 5.26 -26.24
CA GLU A 97 47.40 6.50 -26.60
C GLU A 97 47.27 7.50 -25.43
N PHE A 98 47.41 7.03 -24.19
CA PHE A 98 47.31 7.85 -22.96
C PHE A 98 48.62 7.80 -22.16
N GLY A 99 49.67 8.40 -22.70
CA GLY A 99 50.78 8.91 -21.92
C GLY A 99 51.86 7.90 -21.56
N LYS A 100 52.80 7.70 -22.49
CA LYS A 100 54.24 7.79 -22.22
C LYS A 100 54.91 8.38 -23.44
N ASP A 101 54.93 9.71 -23.53
CA ASP A 101 55.91 10.42 -24.33
C ASP A 101 57.25 10.29 -23.60
N GLU A 102 57.94 9.17 -23.80
CA GLU A 102 59.31 9.02 -23.32
C GLU A 102 60.25 9.37 -24.48
N PRO A 103 60.89 10.56 -24.50
CA PRO A 103 61.88 10.86 -25.51
C PRO A 103 63.14 10.03 -25.21
N GLU A 104 63.37 9.03 -26.06
CA GLU A 104 64.62 8.28 -26.15
C GLU A 104 65.77 9.26 -26.48
N LYS A 105 66.81 9.27 -25.63
CA LYS A 105 68.07 10.00 -25.83
C LYS A 105 69.14 9.05 -26.34
#